data_AF-A0A5C7S5R8-F1
#
_entry.id   AF-A0A5C7S5R8-F1
#
_cell.length_a   1.000
_cell.length_b   1.000
_cell.length_c   1.000
_cell.angle_alpha   90.00
_cell.angle_beta   90.00
_cell.angle_gamma   90.00
#
_symmetry.space_group_name_H-M   'P 1'
#
loop_
_entity.id
_entity.type
_entity.pdbx_description
1 polymer ?
#
loop_
_entity_poly.entity_id
_entity_poly.type
_entity_poly.pdbx_seq_one_letter_code
_entity_poly.pdbx_strand_id
1 'polypeptide(L)'
;MLRAVVLIAAFALLVYSLTAVFKYWDFTEAPVDIAALMTKTIKLTDLEAQIEASIQSDNPEDARMYLSLAKTFGYSLDAARFIPQIEALETPWQVTRRQATQFANGFIDGSGETGAGVAGAVTADFTVIGDARDLYEQYQNLQAGKDVNELMTALAGVGVGLTAITVLSAGSTAPIKTGSSTLKLATRANKLSPKMQSVLLKQATDLFDYKAFLLATRGEKNLDNLRQAAVKAYNPKALEALSETAEQVNSIRKSTSLVDTLDILRYAESADDLRRLEKLSVKYGSETKGILKFLGKSAIGTVRLLRHATELVVAALASLVSLLASLIALSAWLRPKTA
;
A
#
# COMPACT_ATOMS: atom_id res chain seq x y z
N MET A 1 66.18 -9.76 -7.85
CA MET A 1 65.36 -8.83 -7.07
C MET A 1 64.19 -8.27 -7.88
N LEU A 2 64.42 -7.68 -9.06
CA LEU A 2 63.34 -7.10 -9.89
C LEU A 2 62.16 -8.06 -10.18
N ARG A 3 62.40 -9.32 -10.57
CA ARG A 3 61.34 -10.30 -10.84
C ARG A 3 60.45 -10.61 -9.64
N ALA A 4 61.02 -10.65 -8.43
CA ALA A 4 60.26 -10.90 -7.20
C ALA A 4 59.40 -9.69 -6.82
N VAL A 5 59.91 -8.47 -7.01
CA VAL A 5 59.15 -7.23 -6.78
C VAL A 5 57.95 -7.13 -7.72
N VAL A 6 58.14 -7.46 -9.01
CA VAL A 6 57.05 -7.47 -9.99
C VAL A 6 55.98 -8.50 -9.65
N LEU A 7 56.37 -9.71 -9.21
CA LEU A 7 55.42 -10.75 -8.78
C LEU A 7 54.60 -10.30 -7.56
N ILE A 8 55.26 -9.74 -6.54
CA ILE A 8 54.59 -9.26 -5.33
C ILE A 8 53.64 -8.10 -5.66
N ALA A 9 54.06 -7.16 -6.51
CA ALA A 9 53.21 -6.04 -6.92
C ALA A 9 51.98 -6.51 -7.72
N ALA A 10 52.16 -7.42 -8.68
CA ALA A 10 51.05 -7.98 -9.46
C ALA A 10 50.06 -8.75 -8.57
N PHE A 11 50.59 -9.54 -7.62
CA PHE A 11 49.76 -10.28 -6.68
C PHE A 11 49.02 -9.35 -5.71
N ALA A 12 49.66 -8.29 -5.21
CA ALA A 12 49.00 -7.29 -4.37
C ALA A 12 47.86 -6.56 -5.12
N LEU A 13 48.06 -6.23 -6.39
CA LEU A 13 47.03 -5.64 -7.25
C LEU A 13 45.87 -6.62 -7.51
N LEU A 14 46.16 -7.91 -7.67
CA LEU A 14 45.15 -8.96 -7.78
C LEU A 14 44.31 -9.05 -6.50
N VAL A 15 44.95 -9.09 -5.33
CA VAL A 15 44.25 -9.12 -4.05
C VAL A 15 43.37 -7.87 -3.88
N TYR A 16 43.92 -6.68 -4.17
CA TYR A 16 43.17 -5.43 -4.09
C TYR A 16 41.94 -5.42 -5.01
N SER A 17 42.10 -5.76 -6.28
CA SER A 17 40.99 -5.80 -7.24
C SER A 17 39.92 -6.86 -6.89
N LEU A 18 40.32 -8.02 -6.37
CA LEU A 18 39.36 -9.02 -5.86
C LEU A 18 38.57 -8.49 -4.66
N THR A 19 39.22 -7.82 -3.70
CA THR A 19 38.49 -7.21 -2.57
C THR A 19 37.52 -6.12 -3.03
N ALA A 20 37.88 -5.38 -4.09
CA ALA A 20 37.00 -4.39 -4.68
C ALA A 20 35.75 -5.03 -5.31
N VAL A 21 35.87 -6.19 -5.98
CA VAL A 21 34.71 -6.93 -6.52
C VAL A 21 33.71 -7.26 -5.41
N PHE A 22 34.18 -7.79 -4.28
CA PHE A 22 33.31 -8.10 -3.14
C PHE A 22 32.69 -6.85 -2.52
N LYS A 23 33.43 -5.74 -2.46
CA LYS A 23 32.93 -4.46 -1.95
C LYS A 23 31.83 -3.86 -2.83
N TYR A 24 31.91 -4.06 -4.15
CA TYR A 24 30.93 -3.55 -5.11
C TYR A 24 29.77 -4.52 -5.39
N TRP A 25 29.79 -5.70 -4.77
CA TRP A 25 28.70 -6.67 -4.80
C TRP A 25 27.56 -6.26 -3.84
N ASP A 26 27.00 -5.06 -4.07
CA ASP A 26 25.91 -4.46 -3.29
C ASP A 26 24.66 -4.28 -4.17
N PHE A 27 23.50 -4.66 -3.63
CA PHE A 27 22.22 -4.60 -4.35
C PHE A 27 21.31 -3.55 -3.73
N THR A 28 20.70 -2.72 -4.57
CA THR A 28 19.61 -1.82 -4.19
C THR A 28 18.31 -2.31 -4.78
N GLU A 29 17.23 -2.24 -4.00
CA GLU A 29 15.90 -2.51 -4.51
C GLU A 29 15.33 -1.27 -5.22
N ALA A 30 15.01 -1.42 -6.50
CA ALA A 30 14.35 -0.39 -7.30
C ALA A 30 12.89 -0.75 -7.56
N PRO A 31 11.99 0.24 -7.71
CA PRO A 31 10.63 0.00 -8.16
C PRO A 31 10.65 -0.58 -9.56
N VAL A 32 9.68 -1.46 -9.86
CA VAL A 32 9.56 -2.05 -11.20
C VAL A 32 9.15 -0.98 -12.21
N ASP A 33 9.67 -1.10 -13.44
CA ASP A 33 9.20 -0.29 -14.57
C ASP A 33 7.82 -0.78 -15.03
N ILE A 34 6.79 -0.06 -14.58
CA ILE A 34 5.39 -0.34 -14.92
C ILE A 34 5.14 -0.24 -16.42
N ALA A 35 5.78 0.69 -17.13
CA ALA A 35 5.56 0.83 -18.56
C ALA A 35 6.12 -0.37 -19.32
N ALA A 36 7.31 -0.83 -18.93
CA ALA A 36 7.88 -2.06 -19.47
C ALA A 36 7.02 -3.29 -19.14
N LEU A 37 6.52 -3.41 -17.91
CA LEU A 37 5.64 -4.53 -17.53
C LEU A 37 4.33 -4.54 -18.31
N MET A 38 3.65 -3.39 -18.41
CA MET A 38 2.40 -3.27 -19.15
C MET A 38 2.59 -3.69 -20.60
N THR A 39 3.53 -3.05 -21.31
CA THR A 39 3.76 -3.31 -22.74
C THR A 39 4.27 -4.72 -23.04
N LYS A 40 5.02 -5.34 -22.12
CA LYS A 40 5.52 -6.72 -22.27
C LYS A 40 4.47 -7.78 -21.97
N THR A 41 3.56 -7.51 -21.02
CA THR A 41 2.66 -8.53 -20.46
C THR A 41 1.25 -8.43 -21.02
N ILE A 42 0.77 -7.22 -21.28
CA ILE A 42 -0.62 -6.93 -21.61
C ILE A 42 -0.76 -6.58 -23.09
N LYS A 43 -1.67 -7.25 -23.79
CA LYS A 43 -1.98 -7.01 -25.19
C LYS A 43 -3.09 -5.96 -25.32
N LEU A 44 -3.15 -5.31 -26.49
CA LEU A 44 -4.26 -4.41 -26.83
C LEU A 44 -5.64 -5.09 -26.67
N THR A 45 -5.75 -6.36 -27.07
CA THR A 45 -6.98 -7.14 -26.97
C THR A 45 -7.46 -7.31 -25.53
N ASP A 46 -6.54 -7.37 -24.56
CA ASP A 46 -6.88 -7.50 -23.15
C ASP A 46 -7.50 -6.20 -22.63
N LEU A 47 -7.02 -5.04 -23.11
CA LEU A 47 -7.57 -3.73 -22.81
C LEU A 47 -8.95 -3.54 -23.43
N GLU A 48 -9.11 -3.89 -24.71
CA GLU A 48 -10.41 -3.84 -25.39
C GLU A 48 -11.46 -4.70 -24.66
N ALA A 49 -11.08 -5.92 -24.28
CA ALA A 49 -11.96 -6.80 -23.51
C ALA A 49 -12.38 -6.19 -22.17
N GLN A 50 -11.47 -5.52 -21.47
CA GLN A 50 -11.79 -4.85 -20.20
C GLN A 50 -12.67 -3.60 -20.38
N ILE A 51 -12.50 -2.85 -21.46
CA ILE A 51 -13.39 -1.73 -21.82
C ILE A 51 -14.80 -2.26 -22.11
N GLU A 52 -14.91 -3.29 -22.94
CA GLU A 52 -16.19 -3.92 -23.28
C GLU A 52 -16.88 -4.50 -22.05
N ALA A 53 -16.14 -5.22 -21.18
CA ALA A 53 -16.69 -5.76 -19.94
C ALA A 53 -17.17 -4.67 -18.98
N SER A 54 -16.47 -3.54 -18.93
CA SER A 54 -16.85 -2.39 -18.09
C SER A 54 -18.13 -1.72 -18.61
N ILE A 55 -18.27 -1.59 -19.93
CA ILE A 55 -19.50 -1.10 -20.58
C ILE A 55 -20.66 -2.06 -20.29
N GLN A 56 -20.47 -3.37 -20.47
CA GLN A 56 -21.49 -4.40 -20.20
C GLN A 56 -21.92 -4.44 -18.73
N SER A 57 -21.02 -4.11 -17.82
CA SER A 57 -21.27 -4.09 -16.37
C SER A 57 -21.79 -2.74 -15.85
N ASP A 58 -22.20 -1.83 -16.74
CA ASP A 58 -22.68 -0.49 -16.40
C ASP A 58 -21.66 0.32 -15.56
N ASN A 59 -20.37 0.19 -15.89
CA ASN A 59 -19.26 0.85 -15.22
C ASN A 59 -18.45 1.74 -16.20
N PRO A 60 -18.94 2.95 -16.52
CA PRO A 60 -18.27 3.86 -17.46
C PRO A 60 -16.96 4.44 -16.89
N GLU A 61 -16.80 4.49 -15.57
CA GLU A 61 -15.56 4.96 -14.93
C GLU A 61 -14.39 4.01 -15.20
N ASP A 62 -14.59 2.70 -15.03
CA ASP A 62 -13.57 1.69 -15.39
C ASP A 62 -13.31 1.70 -16.90
N ALA A 63 -14.35 1.84 -17.74
CA ALA A 63 -14.18 1.91 -19.19
C ALA A 63 -13.28 3.10 -19.59
N ARG A 64 -13.51 4.29 -19.01
CA ARG A 64 -12.64 5.46 -19.23
C ARG A 64 -11.24 5.28 -18.67
N MET A 65 -11.11 4.66 -17.50
CA MET A 65 -9.82 4.33 -16.91
C MET A 65 -8.99 3.47 -17.87
N TYR A 66 -9.58 2.43 -18.48
CA TYR A 66 -8.87 1.58 -19.44
C TYR A 66 -8.53 2.30 -20.76
N LEU A 67 -9.40 3.20 -21.24
CA LEU A 67 -9.07 4.08 -22.38
C LEU A 67 -7.88 4.99 -22.06
N SER A 68 -7.85 5.58 -20.87
CA SER A 68 -6.74 6.41 -20.41
C SER A 68 -5.46 5.60 -20.31
N LEU A 69 -5.54 4.40 -19.73
CA LEU A 69 -4.42 3.49 -19.55
C LEU A 69 -3.84 3.05 -20.92
N ALA A 70 -4.69 2.77 -21.92
CA ALA A 70 -4.25 2.49 -23.28
C ALA A 70 -3.42 3.66 -23.85
N LYS A 71 -3.89 4.90 -23.68
CA LYS A 71 -3.17 6.11 -24.09
C LYS A 71 -1.85 6.29 -23.34
N THR A 72 -1.86 6.12 -22.02
CA THR A 72 -0.69 6.32 -21.15
C THR A 72 0.46 5.38 -21.51
N PHE A 73 0.17 4.14 -21.88
CA PHE A 73 1.17 3.14 -22.24
C PHE A 73 1.38 2.96 -23.75
N GLY A 74 0.80 3.84 -24.57
CA GLY A 74 1.07 3.90 -26.01
C GLY A 74 0.41 2.81 -26.85
N TYR A 75 -0.69 2.23 -26.38
CA TYR A 75 -1.48 1.27 -27.15
C TYR A 75 -2.28 1.99 -28.24
N SER A 76 -2.21 1.46 -29.47
CA SER A 76 -2.97 1.98 -30.61
C SER A 76 -4.43 1.52 -30.57
N LEU A 77 -5.21 2.10 -29.68
CA LEU A 77 -6.62 1.78 -29.47
C LEU A 77 -7.55 2.78 -30.20
N ASP A 78 -8.52 2.27 -30.95
CA ASP A 78 -9.56 3.10 -31.57
C ASP A 78 -10.61 3.52 -30.52
N ALA A 79 -10.34 4.63 -29.83
CA ALA A 79 -11.22 5.14 -28.78
C ALA A 79 -12.59 5.58 -29.33
N ALA A 80 -12.67 5.96 -30.61
CA ALA A 80 -13.92 6.42 -31.23
C ALA A 80 -14.98 5.31 -31.27
N ARG A 81 -14.55 4.04 -31.28
CA ARG A 81 -15.43 2.87 -31.17
C ARG A 81 -16.16 2.79 -29.82
N PHE A 82 -15.53 3.22 -28.73
CA PHE A 82 -16.02 3.00 -27.37
C PHE A 82 -16.68 4.23 -26.74
N ILE A 83 -16.22 5.44 -27.09
CA ILE A 83 -16.71 6.70 -26.50
C ILE A 83 -18.24 6.82 -26.53
N PRO A 84 -18.94 6.61 -27.68
CA PRO A 84 -20.40 6.75 -27.72
C PRO A 84 -21.14 5.76 -26.81
N GLN A 85 -20.58 4.55 -26.64
CA GLN A 85 -21.15 3.53 -25.76
C GLN A 85 -21.01 3.91 -24.28
N ILE A 86 -19.86 4.48 -23.90
CA ILE A 86 -19.62 4.98 -22.54
C ILE A 86 -20.54 6.16 -22.23
N GLU A 87 -20.67 7.12 -23.15
CA GLU A 87 -21.54 8.30 -22.97
C GLU A 87 -23.02 7.91 -22.81
N ALA A 88 -23.47 6.86 -23.49
CA ALA A 88 -24.83 6.33 -23.32
C ALA A 88 -25.11 5.81 -21.89
N LEU A 89 -24.08 5.35 -21.16
CA LEU A 89 -24.18 4.92 -19.76
C LEU A 89 -24.18 6.09 -18.76
N GLU A 90 -24.00 7.32 -19.22
CA GLU A 90 -23.83 8.50 -18.39
C GLU A 90 -24.95 9.53 -18.54
N THR A 91 -26.03 9.13 -19.20
CA THR A 91 -27.26 9.94 -19.17
C THR A 91 -27.70 10.18 -17.71
N PRO A 92 -28.31 11.34 -17.40
CA PRO A 92 -28.75 11.66 -16.03
C PRO A 92 -29.59 10.55 -15.39
N TRP A 93 -30.42 9.89 -16.20
CA TRP A 93 -31.21 8.74 -15.78
C TRP A 93 -30.36 7.53 -15.37
N GLN A 94 -29.39 7.13 -16.21
CA GLN A 94 -28.53 5.97 -15.93
C GLN A 94 -27.65 6.21 -14.70
N VAL A 95 -27.09 7.42 -14.57
CA VAL A 95 -26.31 7.82 -13.39
C VAL A 95 -27.17 7.72 -12.13
N THR A 96 -28.38 8.28 -12.15
CA THR A 96 -29.30 8.25 -11.00
C THR A 96 -29.70 6.81 -10.64
N ARG A 97 -30.06 5.99 -11.63
CA ARG A 97 -30.41 4.57 -11.45
C ARG A 97 -29.26 3.78 -10.83
N ARG A 98 -28.04 3.96 -11.33
CA ARG A 98 -26.82 3.29 -10.83
C ARG A 98 -26.53 3.69 -9.39
N GLN A 99 -26.56 4.98 -9.08
CA GLN A 99 -26.36 5.47 -7.71
C GLN A 99 -27.39 4.89 -6.75
N ALA A 100 -28.67 4.85 -7.14
CA ALA A 100 -29.71 4.21 -6.34
C ALA A 100 -29.46 2.71 -6.12
N THR A 101 -28.99 2.00 -7.15
CA THR A 101 -28.66 0.56 -7.06
C THR A 101 -27.45 0.30 -6.17
N GLN A 102 -26.36 1.06 -6.36
CA GLN A 102 -25.14 0.94 -5.55
C GLN A 102 -25.41 1.26 -4.08
N PHE A 103 -26.25 2.26 -3.84
CA PHE A 103 -26.72 2.60 -2.51
C PHE A 103 -27.54 1.46 -1.88
N ALA A 104 -28.50 0.88 -2.62
CA ALA A 104 -29.29 -0.25 -2.13
C ALA A 104 -28.43 -1.48 -1.82
N ASN A 105 -27.48 -1.82 -2.70
CA ASN A 105 -26.55 -2.93 -2.50
C ASN A 105 -25.56 -2.68 -1.34
N GLY A 106 -25.18 -1.42 -1.10
CA GLY A 106 -24.36 -1.03 0.06
C GLY A 106 -25.14 -0.95 1.38
N PHE A 107 -26.47 -1.01 1.33
CA PHE A 107 -27.39 -0.83 2.46
C PHE A 107 -27.94 -2.14 3.03
N ILE A 108 -27.45 -3.32 2.59
CA ILE A 108 -28.09 -4.61 2.88
C ILE A 108 -28.07 -5.04 4.38
N ASP A 109 -27.47 -4.29 5.31
CA ASP A 109 -27.51 -4.70 6.74
C ASP A 109 -27.59 -3.58 7.82
N GLY A 110 -28.26 -2.45 7.59
CA GLY A 110 -28.30 -1.43 8.67
C GLY A 110 -29.32 -0.29 8.60
N SER A 111 -30.61 -0.64 8.71
CA SER A 111 -31.78 0.19 9.11
C SER A 111 -31.66 1.74 8.99
N GLY A 112 -32.16 2.29 7.89
CA GLY A 112 -32.34 3.73 7.68
C GLY A 112 -33.35 3.98 6.56
N GLU A 113 -34.63 4.06 6.89
CA GLU A 113 -35.77 4.09 5.92
C GLU A 113 -35.90 5.41 5.11
N THR A 114 -34.86 6.23 5.02
CA THR A 114 -34.84 7.45 4.17
C THR A 114 -33.45 7.73 3.61
N GLY A 115 -33.36 8.40 2.45
CA GLY A 115 -32.08 8.83 1.87
C GLY A 115 -31.24 9.71 2.81
N ALA A 116 -31.88 10.49 3.67
CA ALA A 116 -31.22 11.26 4.73
C ALA A 116 -30.65 10.36 5.84
N GLY A 117 -31.33 9.26 6.18
CA GLY A 117 -30.88 8.29 7.19
C GLY A 117 -29.60 7.56 6.77
N VAL A 118 -29.48 7.21 5.48
CA VAL A 118 -28.26 6.54 4.97
C VAL A 118 -27.11 7.51 4.76
N ALA A 119 -27.37 8.72 4.25
CA ALA A 119 -26.35 9.78 4.22
C ALA A 119 -25.85 10.11 5.64
N GLY A 120 -26.76 10.11 6.62
CA GLY A 120 -26.46 10.26 8.04
C GLY A 120 -25.65 9.09 8.59
N ALA A 121 -25.99 7.85 8.28
CA ALA A 121 -25.26 6.65 8.73
C ALA A 121 -23.84 6.59 8.15
N VAL A 122 -23.69 6.83 6.85
CA VAL A 122 -22.38 6.94 6.19
C VAL A 122 -21.59 8.06 6.83
N THR A 123 -22.15 9.25 6.98
CA THR A 123 -21.45 10.38 7.62
C THR A 123 -21.06 10.04 9.06
N ALA A 124 -21.94 9.41 9.83
CA ALA A 124 -21.69 9.04 11.22
C ALA A 124 -20.55 8.02 11.36
N ASP A 125 -20.37 7.10 10.40
CA ASP A 125 -19.24 6.17 10.37
C ASP A 125 -17.87 6.86 10.24
N PHE A 126 -17.85 8.09 9.72
CA PHE A 126 -16.65 8.95 9.68
C PHE A 126 -16.50 9.83 10.92
N THR A 127 -17.30 9.62 11.97
CA THR A 127 -17.28 10.44 13.19
C THR A 127 -17.05 9.60 14.44
N VAL A 128 -16.75 10.29 15.53
CA VAL A 128 -16.67 9.73 16.88
C VAL A 128 -17.97 9.02 17.29
N ILE A 129 -19.12 9.46 16.77
CA ILE A 129 -20.42 8.81 17.04
C ILE A 129 -20.41 7.40 16.46
N GLY A 130 -19.87 7.22 15.25
CA GLY A 130 -19.68 5.90 14.63
C GLY A 130 -18.74 5.02 15.44
N ASP A 131 -17.62 5.58 15.92
CA ASP A 131 -16.68 4.85 16.78
C ASP A 131 -17.32 4.40 18.11
N ALA A 132 -18.08 5.28 18.77
CA ALA A 132 -18.80 4.94 19.99
C ALA A 132 -19.87 3.87 19.76
N ARG A 133 -20.59 3.95 18.62
CA ARG A 133 -21.58 2.93 18.21
C ARG A 133 -20.91 1.59 17.97
N ASP A 134 -19.82 1.55 17.22
CA ASP A 134 -19.08 0.30 16.94
C ASP A 134 -18.59 -0.33 18.26
N LEU A 135 -18.01 0.46 19.18
CA LEU A 135 -17.61 -0.05 20.50
C LEU A 135 -18.79 -0.57 21.32
N TYR A 136 -19.93 0.12 21.29
CA TYR A 136 -21.13 -0.31 22.00
C TYR A 136 -21.68 -1.64 21.44
N GLU A 137 -21.74 -1.78 20.12
CA GLU A 137 -22.16 -3.03 19.47
C GLU A 137 -21.24 -4.19 19.85
N GLN A 138 -19.92 -3.98 19.81
CA GLN A 138 -18.94 -5.01 20.16
C GLN A 138 -18.97 -5.34 21.66
N TYR A 139 -19.26 -4.36 22.52
CA TYR A 139 -19.52 -4.60 23.94
C TYR A 139 -20.76 -5.49 24.16
N GLN A 140 -21.85 -5.26 23.42
CA GLN A 140 -23.04 -6.14 23.50
C GLN A 140 -22.73 -7.57 23.04
N ASN A 141 -21.93 -7.73 21.97
CA ASN A 141 -21.47 -9.04 21.52
C ASN A 141 -20.65 -9.75 22.61
N LEU A 142 -19.70 -9.05 23.24
CA LEU A 142 -18.91 -9.59 24.34
C LEU A 142 -19.80 -10.06 25.51
N GLN A 143 -20.80 -9.27 25.90
CA GLN A 143 -21.73 -9.62 26.97
C GLN A 143 -22.63 -10.81 26.60
N ALA A 144 -22.97 -10.97 25.33
CA ALA A 144 -23.73 -12.09 24.80
C ALA A 144 -22.88 -13.35 24.55
N GLY A 145 -21.57 -13.32 24.84
CA GLY A 145 -20.64 -14.43 24.55
C GLY A 145 -20.44 -14.68 23.06
N LYS A 146 -20.72 -13.68 22.20
CA LYS A 146 -20.49 -13.73 20.76
C LYS A 146 -19.06 -13.28 20.41
N ASP A 147 -18.60 -13.67 19.23
CA ASP A 147 -17.32 -13.22 18.71
C ASP A 147 -17.28 -11.70 18.54
N VAL A 148 -16.18 -11.11 18.99
CA VAL A 148 -15.90 -9.68 18.85
C VAL A 148 -15.02 -9.47 17.63
N ASN A 149 -15.38 -8.52 16.77
CA ASN A 149 -14.52 -8.09 15.68
C ASN A 149 -13.37 -7.26 16.26
N GLU A 150 -12.24 -7.90 16.59
CA GLU A 150 -11.11 -7.25 17.27
C GLU A 150 -10.58 -6.04 16.49
N LEU A 151 -10.46 -6.14 15.16
CA LEU A 151 -9.93 -5.06 14.33
C LEU A 151 -10.86 -3.85 14.31
N MET A 152 -12.17 -4.06 14.11
CA MET A 152 -13.14 -2.95 14.15
C MET A 152 -13.18 -2.31 15.54
N THR A 153 -13.14 -3.13 16.60
CA THR A 153 -13.13 -2.66 17.99
C THR A 153 -11.90 -1.82 18.31
N ALA A 154 -10.71 -2.28 17.90
CA ALA A 154 -9.47 -1.55 18.11
C ALA A 154 -9.46 -0.21 17.35
N LEU A 155 -9.88 -0.20 16.07
CA LEU A 155 -9.97 1.04 15.27
C LEU A 155 -10.98 2.04 15.83
N ALA A 156 -12.16 1.57 16.28
CA ALA A 156 -13.14 2.40 16.95
C ALA A 156 -12.62 2.94 18.30
N GLY A 157 -11.91 2.09 19.05
CA GLY A 157 -11.20 2.46 20.27
C GLY A 157 -10.19 3.60 20.06
N VAL A 158 -9.40 3.53 18.99
CA VAL A 158 -8.49 4.61 18.58
C VAL A 158 -9.26 5.92 18.34
N GLY A 159 -10.38 5.90 17.63
CA GLY A 159 -11.18 7.10 17.35
C GLY A 159 -11.74 7.77 18.60
N VAL A 160 -12.28 6.97 19.54
CA VAL A 160 -12.74 7.46 20.85
C VAL A 160 -11.57 7.96 21.71
N GLY A 161 -10.46 7.22 21.78
CA GLY A 161 -9.27 7.59 22.54
C GLY A 161 -8.64 8.90 22.07
N LEU A 162 -8.48 9.07 20.75
CA LEU A 162 -7.98 10.31 20.14
C LEU A 162 -8.89 11.50 20.47
N THR A 163 -10.21 11.29 20.48
CA THR A 163 -11.17 12.34 20.83
C THR A 163 -11.05 12.73 22.31
N ALA A 164 -10.96 11.75 23.19
CA ALA A 164 -10.79 11.98 24.63
C ALA A 164 -9.53 12.80 24.95
N ILE A 165 -8.44 12.57 24.21
CA ILE A 165 -7.17 13.29 24.36
C ILE A 165 -7.24 14.68 23.73
N THR A 166 -7.88 14.82 22.57
CA THR A 166 -8.02 16.12 21.90
C THR A 166 -8.74 17.12 22.81
N VAL A 167 -9.80 16.68 23.49
CA VAL A 167 -10.56 17.50 24.46
C VAL A 167 -9.68 17.91 25.66
N LEU A 168 -8.82 17.02 26.15
CA LEU A 168 -7.87 17.34 27.23
C LEU A 168 -6.77 18.32 26.80
N SER A 169 -6.27 18.19 25.57
CA SER A 169 -5.14 18.97 25.06
C SER A 169 -5.50 20.40 24.60
N ALA A 170 -6.71 20.88 24.93
CA ALA A 170 -7.22 22.18 24.49
C ALA A 170 -7.21 22.37 22.95
N GLY A 171 -7.47 21.30 22.19
CA GLY A 171 -7.74 21.39 20.75
C GLY A 171 -6.57 21.11 19.81
N SER A 172 -5.45 20.54 20.28
CA SER A 172 -4.41 20.02 19.36
C SER A 172 -4.99 18.87 18.53
N THR A 173 -5.09 19.05 17.21
CA THR A 173 -5.70 18.06 16.31
C THR A 173 -4.67 17.02 15.90
N ALA A 174 -4.92 15.74 16.23
CA ALA A 174 -4.11 14.65 15.71
C ALA A 174 -4.36 14.47 14.18
N PRO A 175 -3.31 14.28 13.36
CA PRO A 175 -3.40 14.21 11.88
C PRO A 175 -4.18 13.00 11.32
N ILE A 176 -4.56 12.05 12.17
CA ILE A 176 -5.06 10.72 11.77
C ILE A 176 -6.48 10.72 11.17
N LYS A 177 -7.28 11.76 11.40
CA LYS A 177 -8.75 11.71 11.22
C LYS A 177 -9.25 11.29 9.84
N THR A 178 -8.55 11.63 8.75
CA THR A 178 -9.06 11.37 7.40
C THR A 178 -8.67 9.99 6.87
N GLY A 179 -7.52 9.45 7.28
CA GLY A 179 -7.06 8.13 6.82
C GLY A 179 -7.68 6.96 7.60
N SER A 180 -7.96 7.15 8.89
CA SER A 180 -8.55 6.12 9.75
C SER A 180 -9.95 5.71 9.30
N SER A 181 -10.78 6.64 8.82
CA SER A 181 -12.12 6.30 8.35
C SER A 181 -12.10 5.47 7.06
N THR A 182 -11.18 5.75 6.13
CA THR A 182 -11.00 4.91 4.94
C THR A 182 -10.49 3.52 5.33
N LEU A 183 -9.61 3.41 6.32
CA LEU A 183 -9.18 2.12 6.88
C LEU A 183 -10.34 1.34 7.53
N LYS A 184 -11.21 2.02 8.28
CA LYS A 184 -12.44 1.42 8.83
C LYS A 184 -13.37 0.92 7.72
N LEU A 185 -13.60 1.72 6.68
CA LEU A 185 -14.39 1.30 5.53
C LEU A 185 -13.78 0.09 4.82
N ALA A 186 -12.47 0.10 4.59
CA ALA A 186 -11.77 -1.04 3.97
C ALA A 186 -11.87 -2.30 4.83
N THR A 187 -11.80 -2.16 6.16
CA THR A 187 -12.01 -3.25 7.12
C THR A 187 -13.44 -3.79 7.01
N ARG A 188 -14.44 -2.91 7.10
CA ARG A 188 -15.86 -3.31 7.05
C ARG A 188 -16.24 -3.95 5.73
N ALA A 189 -15.72 -3.43 4.61
CA ALA A 189 -15.92 -3.98 3.28
C ALA A 189 -15.13 -5.27 3.01
N ASN A 190 -14.34 -5.75 3.98
CA ASN A 190 -13.42 -6.89 3.83
C ASN A 190 -12.51 -6.74 2.59
N LYS A 191 -11.99 -5.53 2.40
CA LYS A 191 -11.14 -5.10 1.29
C LYS A 191 -9.66 -5.04 1.67
N LEU A 192 -9.31 -5.45 2.89
CA LEU A 192 -7.92 -5.58 3.33
C LEU A 192 -7.49 -7.05 3.23
N SER A 193 -6.25 -7.31 2.81
CA SER A 193 -5.69 -8.66 2.86
C SER A 193 -5.61 -9.15 4.33
N PRO A 194 -5.66 -10.47 4.61
CA PRO A 194 -5.55 -10.99 5.98
C PRO A 194 -4.27 -10.53 6.71
N LYS A 195 -3.16 -10.40 5.97
CA LYS A 195 -1.90 -9.87 6.52
C LYS A 195 -2.00 -8.39 6.86
N MET A 196 -2.60 -7.57 6.00
CA MET A 196 -2.80 -6.16 6.30
C MET A 196 -3.79 -5.94 7.45
N GLN A 197 -4.84 -6.77 7.56
CA GLN A 197 -5.72 -6.77 8.74
C GLN A 197 -4.94 -7.06 10.02
N SER A 198 -3.99 -8.01 9.99
CA SER A 198 -3.13 -8.34 11.14
C SER A 198 -2.17 -7.19 11.50
N VAL A 199 -1.57 -6.54 10.49
CA VAL A 199 -0.72 -5.34 10.69
C VAL A 199 -1.53 -4.22 11.33
N LEU A 200 -2.72 -3.93 10.79
CA LEU A 200 -3.58 -2.87 11.28
C LEU A 200 -4.12 -3.17 12.68
N LEU A 201 -4.50 -4.42 12.96
CA LEU A 201 -4.95 -4.86 14.29
C LEU A 201 -3.86 -4.64 15.33
N LYS A 202 -2.61 -5.02 14.99
CA LYS A 202 -1.46 -4.79 15.86
C LYS A 202 -1.26 -3.30 16.12
N GLN A 203 -1.17 -2.47 15.08
CA GLN A 203 -0.99 -1.03 15.23
C GLN A 203 -2.12 -0.37 16.03
N ALA A 204 -3.37 -0.77 15.80
CA ALA A 204 -4.53 -0.24 16.51
C ALA A 204 -4.54 -0.67 17.99
N THR A 205 -4.20 -1.92 18.28
CA THR A 205 -4.14 -2.44 19.67
C THR A 205 -2.94 -1.89 20.44
N ASP A 206 -1.80 -1.71 19.77
CA ASP A 206 -0.60 -1.08 20.37
C ASP A 206 -0.88 0.39 20.73
N LEU A 207 -1.75 1.08 19.98
CA LEU A 207 -2.21 2.45 20.24
C LEU A 207 -3.35 2.52 21.25
N PHE A 208 -4.28 1.57 21.24
CA PHE A 208 -5.44 1.55 22.12
C PHE A 208 -5.74 0.15 22.64
N ASP A 209 -5.55 -0.06 23.95
CA ASP A 209 -5.90 -1.31 24.62
C ASP A 209 -7.42 -1.42 24.78
N TYR A 210 -8.08 -1.85 23.72
CA TYR A 210 -9.54 -1.99 23.70
C TYR A 210 -10.04 -3.03 24.71
N LYS A 211 -9.22 -4.03 25.06
CA LYS A 211 -9.60 -5.06 26.05
C LYS A 211 -9.64 -4.43 27.45
N ALA A 212 -8.61 -3.70 27.83
CA ALA A 212 -8.60 -2.95 29.09
C ALA A 212 -9.72 -1.91 29.15
N PHE A 213 -9.97 -1.20 28.03
CA PHE A 213 -11.07 -0.24 27.94
C PHE A 213 -12.42 -0.91 28.19
N LEU A 214 -12.78 -1.95 27.42
CA LEU A 214 -14.07 -2.64 27.56
C LEU A 214 -14.28 -3.24 28.96
N LEU A 215 -13.22 -3.71 29.61
CA LEU A 215 -13.26 -4.20 30.99
C LEU A 215 -13.49 -3.06 31.99
N ALA A 216 -12.77 -1.94 31.85
CA ALA A 216 -12.86 -0.79 32.75
C ALA A 216 -14.20 -0.06 32.63
N THR A 217 -14.87 -0.13 31.47
CA THR A 217 -16.15 0.54 31.21
C THR A 217 -17.36 -0.36 31.41
N ARG A 218 -17.18 -1.59 31.92
CA ARG A 218 -18.28 -2.55 32.09
C ARG A 218 -19.34 -2.01 33.06
N GLY A 219 -20.54 -1.78 32.55
CA GLY A 219 -21.67 -1.25 33.33
C GLY A 219 -21.51 0.22 33.75
N GLU A 220 -20.46 0.90 33.27
CA GLU A 220 -20.21 2.31 33.57
C GLU A 220 -21.14 3.21 32.74
N LYS A 221 -21.75 4.20 33.40
CA LYS A 221 -22.66 5.17 32.78
C LYS A 221 -22.13 6.60 32.89
N ASN A 222 -21.14 6.83 33.75
CA ASN A 222 -20.54 8.13 33.95
C ASN A 222 -19.54 8.45 32.81
N LEU A 223 -19.86 9.50 32.05
CA LEU A 223 -19.04 9.96 30.93
C LEU A 223 -17.60 10.31 31.32
N ASP A 224 -17.37 10.85 32.52
CA ASP A 224 -16.02 11.18 32.98
C ASP A 224 -15.18 9.93 33.23
N ASN A 225 -15.78 8.88 33.80
CA ASN A 225 -15.10 7.61 34.01
C ASN A 225 -14.80 6.90 32.67
N LEU A 226 -15.73 6.94 31.72
CA LEU A 226 -15.51 6.44 30.35
C LEU A 226 -14.36 7.19 29.67
N ARG A 227 -14.34 8.52 29.79
CA ARG A 227 -13.26 9.35 29.24
C ARG A 227 -11.92 9.02 29.88
N GLN A 228 -11.86 8.87 31.21
CA GLN A 228 -10.64 8.48 31.91
C GLN A 228 -10.15 7.09 31.50
N ALA A 229 -11.06 6.13 31.33
CA ALA A 229 -10.72 4.80 30.83
C ALA A 229 -10.14 4.86 29.40
N ALA A 230 -10.73 5.66 28.51
CA ALA A 230 -10.22 5.85 27.14
C ALA A 230 -8.82 6.46 27.13
N VAL A 231 -8.56 7.45 27.99
CA VAL A 231 -7.24 8.08 28.13
C VAL A 231 -6.21 7.08 28.68
N LYS A 232 -6.59 6.26 29.68
CA LYS A 232 -5.71 5.23 30.25
C LYS A 232 -5.38 4.10 29.26
N ALA A 233 -6.32 3.75 28.39
CA ALA A 233 -6.14 2.72 27.37
C ALA A 233 -5.28 3.18 26.19
N TYR A 234 -5.04 4.49 26.05
CA TYR A 234 -4.31 5.05 24.92
C TYR A 234 -2.79 5.11 25.16
N ASN A 235 -2.02 4.68 24.17
CA ASN A 235 -0.57 4.70 24.16
C ASN A 235 -0.01 5.65 23.09
N PRO A 236 0.40 6.88 23.45
CA PRO A 236 0.85 7.88 22.47
C PRO A 236 2.11 7.45 21.69
N LYS A 237 2.92 6.53 22.23
CA LYS A 237 4.16 6.07 21.57
C LYS A 237 3.90 5.22 20.33
N ALA A 238 2.71 4.62 20.23
CA ALA A 238 2.31 3.80 19.09
C ALA A 238 1.56 4.62 18.01
N LEU A 239 1.38 5.93 18.22
CA LEU A 239 0.60 6.78 17.34
C LEU A 239 1.19 6.88 15.93
N GLU A 240 2.52 6.97 15.85
CA GLU A 240 3.26 7.20 14.62
C GLU A 240 2.99 6.13 13.56
N ALA A 241 3.08 4.85 13.93
CA ALA A 241 2.89 3.73 13.00
C ALA A 241 1.49 3.69 12.36
N LEU A 242 0.44 3.97 13.16
CA LEU A 242 -0.92 4.03 12.64
C LEU A 242 -1.16 5.33 11.84
N SER A 243 -0.55 6.45 12.25
CA SER A 243 -0.63 7.72 11.53
C SER A 243 -0.03 7.60 10.14
N GLU A 244 1.16 7.02 10.01
CA GLU A 244 1.81 6.79 8.72
C GLU A 244 0.93 5.95 7.79
N THR A 245 0.34 4.87 8.33
CA THR A 245 -0.56 3.99 7.57
C THR A 245 -1.81 4.75 7.11
N ALA A 246 -2.42 5.54 8.00
CA ALA A 246 -3.58 6.37 7.68
C ALA A 246 -3.26 7.46 6.65
N GLU A 247 -2.09 8.10 6.75
CA GLU A 247 -1.63 9.12 5.82
C GLU A 247 -1.40 8.55 4.42
N GLN A 248 -0.74 7.39 4.31
CA GLN A 248 -0.56 6.69 3.03
C GLN A 248 -1.90 6.34 2.38
N VAL A 249 -2.86 5.82 3.16
CA VAL A 249 -4.22 5.53 2.67
C VAL A 249 -4.92 6.80 2.18
N ASN A 250 -4.80 7.91 2.92
CA ASN A 250 -5.39 9.19 2.52
C ASN A 250 -4.72 9.78 1.27
N SER A 251 -3.41 9.58 1.12
CA SER A 251 -2.64 9.95 -0.07
C SER A 251 -3.16 9.19 -1.31
N ILE A 252 -3.32 7.86 -1.20
CA ILE A 252 -3.95 7.03 -2.24
C ILE A 252 -5.36 7.53 -2.57
N ARG A 253 -6.18 7.83 -1.56
CA ARG A 253 -7.54 8.35 -1.74
C ARG A 253 -7.57 9.69 -2.47
N LYS A 254 -6.65 10.59 -2.17
CA LYS A 254 -6.54 11.91 -2.83
C LYS A 254 -6.09 11.80 -4.28
N SER A 255 -5.24 10.81 -4.60
CA SER A 255 -4.76 10.58 -5.96
C SER A 255 -5.73 9.77 -6.83
N THR A 256 -6.66 9.04 -6.22
CA THR A 256 -7.62 8.17 -6.91
C THR A 256 -9.07 8.57 -6.57
N SER A 257 -9.89 7.62 -6.10
CA SER A 257 -11.21 7.84 -5.51
C SER A 257 -11.35 6.99 -4.24
N LEU A 258 -12.39 7.23 -3.44
CA LEU A 258 -12.66 6.38 -2.27
C LEU A 258 -12.89 4.92 -2.67
N VAL A 259 -13.66 4.68 -3.73
CA VAL A 259 -13.99 3.33 -4.22
C VAL A 259 -12.74 2.62 -4.72
N ASP A 260 -11.94 3.30 -5.55
CA ASP A 260 -10.69 2.73 -6.08
C ASP A 260 -9.70 2.43 -4.96
N THR A 261 -9.62 3.29 -3.93
CA THR A 261 -8.76 3.05 -2.77
C THR A 261 -9.09 1.72 -2.12
N LEU A 262 -10.37 1.38 -1.95
CA LEU A 262 -10.76 0.09 -1.36
C LEU A 262 -10.27 -1.09 -2.21
N ASP A 263 -10.31 -0.99 -3.54
CA ASP A 263 -9.80 -2.04 -4.42
C ASP A 263 -8.27 -2.11 -4.44
N ILE A 264 -7.59 -0.96 -4.35
CA ILE A 264 -6.13 -0.85 -4.28
C ILE A 264 -5.60 -1.46 -2.98
N LEU A 265 -6.25 -1.21 -1.84
CA LEU A 265 -5.79 -1.68 -0.53
C LEU A 265 -5.79 -3.22 -0.40
N ARG A 266 -6.54 -3.94 -1.26
CA ARG A 266 -6.52 -5.42 -1.31
C ARG A 266 -5.14 -5.97 -1.65
N TYR A 267 -4.29 -5.20 -2.32
CA TYR A 267 -2.96 -5.62 -2.74
C TYR A 267 -1.90 -5.42 -1.66
N ALA A 268 -2.19 -4.64 -0.61
CA ALA A 268 -1.26 -4.42 0.49
C ALA A 268 -1.24 -5.66 1.40
N GLU A 269 -0.06 -6.21 1.66
CA GLU A 269 0.15 -7.24 2.70
C GLU A 269 1.01 -6.73 3.86
N SER A 270 1.66 -5.59 3.68
CA SER A 270 2.58 -4.97 4.62
C SER A 270 2.54 -3.44 4.51
N ALA A 271 3.15 -2.75 5.46
CA ALA A 271 3.33 -1.29 5.40
C ALA A 271 4.20 -0.86 4.20
N ASP A 272 5.16 -1.68 3.78
CA ASP A 272 5.98 -1.39 2.60
C ASP A 272 5.19 -1.54 1.30
N ASP A 273 4.31 -2.54 1.19
CA ASP A 273 3.40 -2.66 0.06
C ASP A 273 2.47 -1.44 -0.03
N LEU A 274 1.94 -1.00 1.11
CA LEU A 274 1.11 0.20 1.18
C LEU A 274 1.85 1.45 0.70
N ARG A 275 3.10 1.64 1.13
CA ARG A 275 3.98 2.73 0.67
C ARG A 275 4.25 2.66 -0.84
N ARG A 276 4.33 1.46 -1.42
CA ARG A 276 4.51 1.28 -2.87
C ARG A 276 3.23 1.55 -3.64
N LEU A 277 2.08 1.11 -3.10
CA LEU A 277 0.77 1.45 -3.63
C LEU A 277 0.54 2.96 -3.61
N GLU A 278 0.92 3.64 -2.52
CA GLU A 278 0.89 5.10 -2.45
C GLU A 278 1.71 5.73 -3.57
N LYS A 279 2.97 5.34 -3.75
CA LYS A 279 3.83 5.87 -4.83
C LYS A 279 3.24 5.60 -6.22
N LEU A 280 2.66 4.42 -6.42
CA LEU A 280 1.99 4.06 -7.67
C LEU A 280 0.75 4.95 -7.89
N SER A 281 -0.08 5.14 -6.86
CA SER A 281 -1.26 6.00 -6.86
C SER A 281 -0.93 7.46 -7.11
N VAL A 282 0.10 8.00 -6.47
CA VAL A 282 0.56 9.37 -6.70
C VAL A 282 1.03 9.56 -8.15
N LYS A 283 1.65 8.54 -8.76
CA LYS A 283 2.16 8.61 -10.13
C LYS A 283 1.08 8.44 -11.20
N TYR A 284 0.18 7.47 -11.04
CA TYR A 284 -0.78 7.07 -12.08
C TYR A 284 -2.23 7.46 -11.78
N GLY A 285 -2.51 8.00 -10.59
CA GLY A 285 -3.83 8.47 -10.20
C GLY A 285 -4.91 7.40 -10.38
N SER A 286 -6.01 7.76 -11.04
CA SER A 286 -7.15 6.88 -11.32
C SER A 286 -6.80 5.63 -12.14
N GLU A 287 -5.70 5.62 -12.91
CA GLU A 287 -5.26 4.44 -13.67
C GLU A 287 -4.66 3.34 -12.78
N THR A 288 -4.33 3.66 -11.53
CA THR A 288 -3.67 2.73 -10.59
C THR A 288 -4.47 1.46 -10.37
N LYS A 289 -5.79 1.56 -10.26
CA LYS A 289 -6.67 0.38 -10.14
C LYS A 289 -6.54 -0.53 -11.36
N GLY A 290 -6.51 0.04 -12.57
CA GLY A 290 -6.34 -0.69 -13.82
C GLY A 290 -4.99 -1.38 -13.92
N ILE A 291 -3.91 -0.67 -13.56
CA ILE A 291 -2.55 -1.21 -13.50
C ILE A 291 -2.50 -2.42 -12.56
N LEU A 292 -3.08 -2.29 -11.36
CA LEU A 292 -3.12 -3.38 -10.38
C LEU A 292 -4.04 -4.55 -10.82
N LYS A 293 -5.15 -4.28 -11.51
CA LYS A 293 -6.01 -5.34 -12.07
C LYS A 293 -5.26 -6.19 -13.10
N PHE A 294 -4.43 -5.58 -13.95
CA PHE A 294 -3.65 -6.30 -14.96
C PHE A 294 -2.39 -6.98 -14.40
N LEU A 295 -1.59 -6.24 -13.65
CA LEU A 295 -0.27 -6.69 -13.20
C LEU A 295 -0.32 -7.37 -11.83
N GLY A 296 -1.42 -7.24 -11.09
CA GLY A 296 -1.53 -7.69 -9.70
C GLY A 296 -0.44 -7.08 -8.83
N LYS A 297 0.11 -7.90 -7.93
CA LYS A 297 1.20 -7.50 -7.02
C LYS A 297 2.52 -7.23 -7.74
N SER A 298 2.70 -7.67 -8.99
CA SER A 298 3.96 -7.39 -9.72
C SER A 298 4.15 -5.89 -9.97
N ALA A 299 3.06 -5.10 -10.01
CA ALA A 299 3.12 -3.63 -10.10
C ALA A 299 3.72 -2.96 -8.86
N ILE A 300 3.74 -3.63 -7.71
CA ILE A 300 4.40 -3.12 -6.49
C ILE A 300 5.63 -3.94 -6.12
N GLY A 301 6.11 -4.78 -7.04
CA GLY A 301 7.33 -5.55 -6.83
C GLY A 301 8.59 -4.69 -6.71
N THR A 302 9.70 -5.35 -6.39
CA THR A 302 11.05 -4.79 -6.51
C THR A 302 11.87 -5.58 -7.49
N VAL A 303 12.84 -4.89 -8.08
CA VAL A 303 13.96 -5.54 -8.77
C VAL A 303 15.22 -5.22 -7.99
N ARG A 304 16.05 -6.23 -7.74
CA ARG A 304 17.38 -6.04 -7.17
C ARG A 304 18.33 -5.59 -8.29
N LEU A 305 18.82 -4.36 -8.17
CA LEU A 305 19.80 -3.79 -9.09
C LEU A 305 21.17 -3.76 -8.42
N LEU A 306 22.21 -4.10 -9.17
CA LEU A 306 23.59 -3.90 -8.70
C LEU A 306 23.86 -2.40 -8.59
N ARG A 307 24.16 -1.92 -7.38
CA ARG A 307 24.39 -0.49 -7.13
C ARG A 307 25.62 0.03 -7.85
N HIS A 308 26.66 -0.78 -7.88
CA HIS A 308 27.98 -0.45 -8.41
C HIS A 308 28.30 -1.31 -9.62
N ALA A 309 27.35 -1.45 -10.55
CA ALA A 309 27.51 -2.31 -11.72
C ALA A 309 28.76 -1.95 -12.54
N THR A 310 28.98 -0.66 -12.78
CA THR A 310 30.13 -0.16 -13.55
C THR A 310 31.44 -0.43 -12.81
N GLU A 311 31.51 -0.10 -11.51
CA GLU A 311 32.71 -0.30 -10.70
C GLU A 311 33.02 -1.78 -10.49
N LEU A 312 32.00 -2.63 -10.40
CA LEU A 312 32.13 -4.07 -10.34
C LEU A 312 32.70 -4.64 -11.64
N VAL A 313 32.24 -4.17 -12.80
CA VAL A 313 32.81 -4.57 -14.10
C VAL A 313 34.28 -4.12 -14.19
N VAL A 314 34.59 -2.89 -13.80
CA VAL A 314 35.97 -2.39 -13.78
C VAL A 314 36.84 -3.21 -12.84
N ALA A 315 36.37 -3.53 -11.63
CA ALA A 315 37.09 -4.35 -10.66
C ALA A 315 37.29 -5.78 -11.16
N ALA A 316 36.29 -6.36 -11.83
CA ALA A 316 36.38 -7.69 -12.44
C ALA A 316 37.39 -7.73 -13.60
N LEU A 317 37.43 -6.69 -14.44
CA LEU A 317 38.43 -6.57 -15.51
C LEU A 317 39.83 -6.36 -14.92
N ALA A 318 39.96 -5.51 -13.91
CA ALA A 318 41.22 -5.27 -13.22
C ALA A 318 41.77 -6.53 -12.54
N SER A 319 40.89 -7.36 -11.96
CA SER A 319 41.31 -8.63 -11.36
C SER A 319 41.75 -9.64 -12.42
N LEU A 320 41.08 -9.71 -13.57
CA LEU A 320 41.51 -10.55 -14.69
C LEU A 320 42.89 -10.13 -15.21
N VAL A 321 43.12 -8.83 -15.44
CA VAL A 321 44.41 -8.31 -15.88
C VAL A 321 45.50 -8.57 -14.84
N SER A 322 45.21 -8.34 -13.56
CA SER A 322 46.16 -8.57 -12.46
C SER A 322 46.48 -10.05 -12.28
N LEU A 323 45.51 -10.94 -12.52
CA LEU A 323 45.71 -12.38 -12.51
C LEU A 323 46.65 -12.82 -13.62
N LEU A 324 46.41 -12.35 -14.85
CA LEU A 324 47.29 -12.63 -15.99
C LEU A 324 48.72 -12.11 -15.74
N ALA A 325 48.86 -10.88 -15.24
CA ALA A 325 50.15 -10.30 -14.88
C ALA A 325 50.87 -11.13 -13.81
N SER A 326 50.15 -11.59 -12.78
CA SER A 326 50.68 -12.45 -11.71
C SER A 326 51.16 -13.80 -12.24
N LEU A 327 50.39 -14.44 -13.13
CA LEU A 327 50.75 -15.72 -13.76
C LEU A 327 51.98 -15.57 -14.67
N ILE A 328 52.04 -14.50 -15.47
CA ILE A 328 53.21 -14.21 -16.32
C ILE A 328 54.44 -13.97 -15.43
N ALA A 329 54.33 -13.14 -14.39
CA ALA A 329 55.42 -12.87 -13.46
C ALA A 329 55.91 -14.14 -12.74
N LEU A 330 54.97 -15.01 -12.33
CA LEU A 330 55.28 -16.30 -11.70
C LEU A 330 56.02 -17.21 -12.68
N SER A 331 55.55 -17.32 -13.92
CA SER A 331 56.22 -18.10 -14.97
C SER A 331 57.63 -17.59 -15.25
N ALA A 332 57.85 -16.27 -15.28
CA ALA A 332 59.16 -15.66 -15.50
C ALA A 332 60.12 -15.82 -14.31
N TRP A 333 59.57 -15.96 -13.09
CA TRP A 333 60.33 -16.26 -11.89
C TRP A 333 60.79 -17.73 -11.84
N LEU A 334 59.93 -18.65 -12.28
CA LEU A 334 60.21 -20.10 -12.33
C LEU A 334 61.13 -20.53 -13.50
N ARG A 335 61.31 -19.68 -14.53
CA ARG A 335 62.24 -19.98 -15.64
C ARG A 335 63.69 -20.11 -15.12
N PRO A 336 64.39 -21.22 -15.43
CA PRO A 336 65.78 -21.40 -15.03
C PRO A 336 66.65 -20.28 -15.63
N LYS A 337 67.63 -19.79 -14.86
CA LYS A 337 68.65 -18.89 -15.41
C LYS A 337 69.45 -19.71 -16.42
N THR A 338 69.34 -19.38 -17.71
CA THR A 338 70.28 -19.88 -18.72
C THR A 338 71.67 -19.39 -18.30
N ALA A 339 72.55 -20.34 -18.01
CA ALA A 339 73.96 -20.11 -17.72
C ALA A 339 74.67 -19.55 -18.95
#